data_AF-A0AB33BUY8-F1
#
_entry.id   AF-A0AB33BUY8-F1
#
_cell.length_a   1.000
_cell.length_b   1.000
_cell.length_c   1.000
_cell.angle_alpha   90.00
_cell.angle_beta   90.00
_cell.angle_gamma   90.00
#
_symmetry.space_group_name_H-M   'P 1'
#
loop_
_entity.id
_entity.type
_entity.pdbx_description
1 polymer ?
#
loop_
_entity_poly.entity_id
_entity_poly.type
_entity_poly.pdbx_seq_one_letter_code
_entity_poly.pdbx_strand_id
1 'polypeptide(L)' 'MIVQKLKRKLGEINPSLETKIMQLSIDDVEVLGEALFDFSTVEDLINWLNTL' A
#
# COMPACT_ATOMS: atom_id res chain seq x y z
N MET A 1 -11.02 -3.94 2.18
CA MET A 1 -9.72 -4.61 2.04
C MET A 1 -8.81 -3.78 1.14
N ILE A 2 -7.90 -2.99 1.71
CA ILE A 2 -7.06 -2.04 0.97
C ILE A 2 -6.04 -2.74 0.08
N VAL A 3 -5.54 -3.91 0.50
CA VAL A 3 -4.61 -4.76 -0.27
C VAL A 3 -5.18 -5.17 -1.63
N GLN A 4 -6.47 -5.48 -1.72
CA GLN A 4 -7.12 -5.78 -3.01
C GLN A 4 -7.20 -4.56 -3.93
N LYS A 5 -7.38 -3.35 -3.36
CA LYS A 5 -7.37 -2.11 -4.14
C LYS A 5 -5.96 -1.81 -4.67
N LEU A 6 -4.96 -2.00 -3.83
CA LEU A 6 -3.55 -1.89 -4.19
C LEU A 6 -3.19 -2.87 -5.31
N LYS A 7 -3.59 -4.15 -5.21
CA LYS A 7 -3.38 -5.14 -6.28
C LYS A 7 -4.09 -4.79 -7.58
N ARG A 8 -5.29 -4.22 -7.51
CA ARG A 8 -6.02 -3.77 -8.72
C ARG A 8 -5.40 -2.55 -9.37
N LYS A 9 -4.80 -1.65 -8.59
CA LYS A 9 -4.19 -0.42 -9.08
C LYS A 9 -2.75 -0.61 -9.55
N LEU A 10 -1.96 -1.31 -8.74
CA LEU A 10 -0.51 -1.48 -8.93
C LEU A 10 -0.14 -2.84 -9.55
N GLY A 11 -1.10 -3.76 -9.67
CA GLY A 11 -0.90 -5.09 -10.24
C GLY A 11 -0.43 -6.12 -9.21
N GLU A 12 0.56 -6.94 -9.58
CA GLU A 12 1.11 -7.96 -8.69
C GLU A 12 1.87 -7.33 -7.54
N ILE A 13 1.36 -7.55 -6.32
CA ILE A 13 2.00 -7.11 -5.08
C ILE A 13 2.61 -8.31 -4.40
N ASN A 14 3.87 -8.16 -4.01
CA ASN A 14 4.59 -9.19 -3.27
C ASN A 14 3.89 -9.51 -1.95
N PRO A 15 3.79 -10.79 -1.56
CA PRO A 15 3.14 -11.20 -0.31
C PRO A 15 3.79 -10.57 0.93
N SER A 16 5.09 -10.26 0.90
CA SER A 16 5.78 -9.54 1.96
C SER A 16 5.24 -8.11 2.16
N LEU A 17 4.87 -7.42 1.08
CA LEU A 17 4.25 -6.09 1.15
C LEU A 17 2.83 -6.19 1.71
N GLU A 18 2.08 -7.21 1.30
CA GLU A 18 0.74 -7.46 1.86
C GLU A 18 0.79 -7.64 3.37
N THR A 19 1.75 -8.43 3.87
CA THR A 19 1.96 -8.59 5.32
C THR A 19 2.28 -7.25 5.98
N LYS A 20 3.17 -6.43 5.40
CA LYS A 20 3.48 -5.08 5.91
C LYS A 20 2.21 -4.22 5.98
N ILE A 21 1.41 -4.19 4.92
CA ILE A 21 0.16 -3.42 4.84
C ILE A 21 -0.86 -3.92 5.87
N MET A 22 -0.92 -5.22 6.12
CA MET A 22 -1.79 -5.82 7.14
C MET A 22 -1.36 -5.52 8.57
N GLN A 23 -0.09 -5.14 8.78
CA GLN A 23 0.44 -4.74 10.09
C GLN A 23 0.32 -3.23 10.35
N LEU A 24 -0.11 -2.44 9.37
CA LEU A 24 -0.28 -1.00 9.51
C LEU A 24 -1.37 -0.66 10.53
N SER A 25 -1.18 0.46 11.22
CA SER A 25 -2.19 1.00 12.12
C SER A 25 -3.35 1.59 11.31
N ILE A 26 -4.49 1.80 11.97
CA ILE A 26 -5.67 2.39 11.32
C ILE A 26 -5.34 3.76 10.71
N ASP A 27 -4.55 4.58 11.41
CA ASP A 27 -4.09 5.89 10.94
C ASP A 27 -3.29 5.78 9.63
N ASP A 28 -2.30 4.88 9.59
CA ASP A 28 -1.52 4.59 8.39
C ASP A 28 -2.39 4.09 7.24
N VAL A 29 -3.43 3.29 7.52
CA VAL A 29 -4.35 2.78 6.50
C VAL A 29 -5.23 3.90 5.92
N GLU A 30 -5.61 4.89 6.72
CA GLU A 30 -6.32 6.08 6.24
C GLU A 30 -5.43 6.90 5.30
N VAL A 31 -4.20 7.20 5.71
CA VAL A 31 -3.21 7.93 4.89
C VAL A 31 -2.84 7.13 3.63
N LEU A 32 -2.69 5.81 3.73
CA LEU A 32 -2.48 4.91 2.60
C LEU A 32 -3.63 4.99 1.60
N GLY A 33 -4.86 5.19 2.07
CA GLY A 33 -6.04 5.34 1.21
C GLY A 33 -5.98 6.61 0.36
N GLU A 34 -5.48 7.71 0.90
CA GLU A 34 -5.26 8.96 0.16
C GLU A 34 -4.05 8.85 -0.77
N ALA A 35 -2.91 8.37 -0.24
CA ALA A 35 -1.67 8.17 -1.02
C ALA A 35 -1.84 7.13 -2.14
N LEU A 36 -2.75 6.16 -1.98
CA LEU A 36 -3.12 5.21 -3.01
C LEU A 36 -3.52 5.90 -4.31
N PHE A 37 -4.16 7.07 -4.26
CA PHE A 37 -4.54 7.82 -5.45
C PHE A 37 -3.32 8.37 -6.21
N ASP A 38 -2.24 8.67 -5.50
CA ASP A 38 -0.98 9.18 -6.04
C ASP A 38 -0.05 8.07 -6.58
N PHE A 39 -0.17 6.85 -6.03
CA PHE A 39 0.67 5.73 -6.47
C PHE A 39 0.45 5.41 -7.94
N SER A 40 1.55 5.42 -8.70
CA SER A 40 1.58 5.06 -10.12
C SER A 40 2.14 3.65 -10.32
N THR A 41 3.00 3.20 -9.42
CA THR A 41 3.71 1.92 -9.48
C THR A 41 3.79 1.23 -8.12
N VAL A 42 4.13 -0.06 -8.11
CA VAL A 42 4.42 -0.80 -6.87
C VAL A 42 5.59 -0.16 -6.11
N GLU A 43 6.52 0.51 -6.79
CA GLU A 43 7.66 1.18 -6.17
C GLU A 43 7.24 2.39 -5.33
N ASP A 44 6.19 3.12 -5.72
CA ASP A 44 5.63 4.22 -4.92
C ASP A 44 5.10 3.71 -3.58
N LEU A 45 4.37 2.59 -3.62
CA LEU A 45 3.90 1.90 -2.41
C LEU A 45 5.06 1.43 -1.53
N ILE A 46 6.10 0.84 -2.14
CA ILE A 46 7.28 0.39 -1.39
C ILE A 46 7.97 1.57 -0.72
N ASN A 47 8.19 2.67 -1.45
CA ASN A 47 8.80 3.88 -0.89
C ASN A 47 7.95 4.42 0.27
N TRP A 48 6.63 4.52 0.09
CA TRP A 48 5.72 4.97 1.15
C TRP A 48 5.77 4.07 2.39
N LEU A 49 5.77 2.74 2.21
CA LEU A 49 5.94 1.76 3.30
C LEU A 49 7.32 1.76 3.97
N ASN A 50 8.31 2.46 3.40
CA ASN A 50 9.63 2.69 4.01
C ASN A 50 9.74 4.08 4.65
N THR A 51 8.83 5.00 4.35
CA THR A 51 8.74 6.32 5.03
C THR A 51 7.96 6.27 6.34
N LEU A 52 7.19 5.20 6.55
CA LEU A 52 6.59 4.80 7.81
C LEU A 52 7.62 4.17 8.75
#